data_AF-A0AAW8RJJ9-F1
#
_entry.id   AF-A0AAW8RJJ9-F1
#
_cell.length_a   1.000
_cell.length_b   1.000
_cell.length_c   1.000
_cell.angle_alpha   90.00
_cell.angle_beta   90.00
_cell.angle_gamma   90.00
#
_symmetry.space_group_name_H-M   'P 1'
#
loop_
_entity.id
_entity.type
_entity.pdbx_description
1 polymer ?
#
loop_
_entity_poly.entity_id
_entity_poly.type
_entity_poly.pdbx_seq_one_letter_code
_entity_poly.pdbx_strand_id
1 'polypeptide(L)'
;MDVRGPTEQQKLFIDNYLKNRKKNQTKAAIEAGYSKKTAHVQANQLLKNPLVLEYLEKREKQLEKELKREFFFDAIDARKVLSDIINNPKSKDADRINAAKDLLDRAGYKAVDVHEIQSTVNVKADGLTDSELEDRIAELEKELSLASDEDG
;
A
#
# COMPACT_ATOMS: atom_id res chain seq x y z
N MET A 1 -31.75 7.87 17.75
CA MET A 1 -30.77 8.86 18.25
C MET A 1 -30.28 9.65 17.07
N ASP A 2 -30.41 10.96 17.10
CA ASP A 2 -29.90 11.84 16.06
C ASP A 2 -28.36 11.80 16.14
N VAL A 3 -27.71 11.04 15.24
CA VAL A 3 -26.26 10.88 15.25
C VAL A 3 -25.66 12.20 14.76
N ARG A 4 -25.39 13.11 15.69
CA ARG A 4 -24.78 14.40 15.37
C ARG A 4 -23.36 14.16 14.89
N GLY A 5 -23.11 14.43 13.61
CA GLY A 5 -21.77 14.44 13.02
C GLY A 5 -20.91 15.61 13.54
N PRO A 6 -19.64 15.73 13.09
CA PRO A 6 -18.77 16.80 13.52
C PRO A 6 -19.32 18.17 13.12
N THR A 7 -19.07 19.18 13.95
CA THR A 7 -19.46 20.56 13.68
C THR A 7 -18.64 21.13 12.52
N GLU A 8 -19.14 22.20 11.88
CA GLU A 8 -18.39 22.89 10.81
C GLU A 8 -17.00 23.35 11.26
N GLN A 9 -16.87 23.77 12.52
CA GLN A 9 -15.57 24.15 13.09
C GLN A 9 -14.61 22.96 13.21
N GLN A 10 -15.12 21.78 13.60
CA GLN A 10 -14.34 20.55 13.68
C GLN A 10 -13.92 20.05 12.30
N LYS A 11 -14.80 20.18 11.30
CA LYS A 11 -14.47 19.88 9.91
C LYS A 11 -13.37 20.79 9.38
N LEU A 12 -13.49 22.10 9.62
CA LEU A 12 -12.49 23.09 9.22
C LEU A 12 -11.13 22.83 9.89
N PHE A 13 -11.11 22.39 11.15
CA PHE A 13 -9.89 21.93 11.81
C PHE A 13 -9.23 20.78 11.05
N ILE A 14 -9.99 19.74 10.68
CA ILE A 14 -9.47 18.61 9.92
C ILE A 14 -8.98 19.03 8.53
N ASP A 15 -9.73 19.86 7.81
CA ASP A 15 -9.34 20.33 6.48
C ASP A 15 -8.02 21.14 6.54
N ASN A 16 -7.87 22.01 7.54
CA ASN A 16 -6.60 22.72 7.77
C ASN A 16 -5.47 21.77 8.23
N TYR A 17 -5.79 20.76 9.04
CA TYR A 17 -4.81 19.79 9.51
C TYR A 17 -4.27 18.94 8.35
N LEU A 18 -5.15 18.48 7.45
CA LEU A 18 -4.79 17.78 6.21
C LEU A 18 -4.01 18.69 5.25
N LYS A 19 -4.43 19.94 5.06
CA LYS A 19 -3.69 20.94 4.27
C LYS A 19 -2.26 21.15 4.77
N ASN A 20 -2.07 21.10 6.09
CA ASN A 20 -0.76 21.16 6.73
C ASN A 20 -0.03 19.78 6.77
N ARG A 21 -0.45 18.80 5.95
CA ARG A 21 0.10 17.43 5.87
C ARG A 21 0.10 16.69 7.22
N LYS A 22 -0.96 16.86 8.01
CA LYS A 22 -1.10 16.32 9.36
C LYS A 22 0.00 16.80 10.33
N LYS A 23 0.59 17.96 10.05
CA LYS A 23 1.56 18.63 10.93
C LYS A 23 0.93 19.87 11.54
N ASN A 24 1.48 20.33 12.67
CA ASN A 24 1.11 21.59 13.33
C ASN A 24 -0.39 21.70 13.69
N GLN A 25 -0.92 20.75 14.45
CA GLN A 25 -2.34 20.73 14.88
C GLN A 25 -2.80 22.03 15.55
N THR A 26 -1.93 22.70 16.32
CA THR A 26 -2.24 23.99 16.95
C THR A 26 -2.56 25.05 15.92
N LYS A 27 -1.79 25.10 14.83
CA LYS A 27 -2.01 26.05 13.73
C LYS A 27 -3.33 25.75 13.02
N ALA A 28 -3.60 24.47 12.73
CA ALA A 28 -4.87 24.06 12.14
C ALA A 28 -6.08 24.44 12.99
N ALA A 29 -5.97 24.34 14.33
CA ALA A 29 -7.02 24.77 15.24
C ALA A 29 -7.21 26.30 15.24
N ILE A 30 -6.12 27.08 15.22
CA ILE A 30 -6.21 28.54 15.10
C ILE A 30 -6.87 28.95 13.78
N GLU A 31 -6.48 28.32 12.67
CA GLU A 31 -7.07 28.56 11.34
C GLU A 31 -8.54 28.16 11.27
N ALA A 32 -8.97 27.18 12.09
CA ALA A 32 -10.36 26.80 12.25
C ALA A 32 -11.14 27.70 13.23
N GLY A 33 -10.54 28.78 13.74
CA GLY A 33 -11.21 29.76 14.61
C GLY A 33 -11.22 29.39 16.09
N TYR A 34 -10.46 28.40 16.53
CA TYR A 34 -10.25 28.15 17.96
C TYR A 34 -9.36 29.24 18.58
N SER A 35 -9.63 29.60 19.84
CA SER A 35 -8.85 30.60 20.57
C SER A 35 -7.37 30.25 20.60
N LYS A 36 -6.50 31.20 20.22
CA LYS A 36 -5.03 31.02 20.25
C LYS A 36 -4.52 30.54 21.60
N LYS A 37 -5.13 30.99 22.70
CA LYS A 37 -4.74 30.62 24.07
C LYS A 37 -4.94 29.13 24.37
N THR A 38 -5.98 28.52 23.79
CA THR A 38 -6.37 27.13 24.09
C THR A 38 -6.26 26.19 22.89
N ALA A 39 -5.86 26.69 21.72
CA ALA A 39 -5.80 25.94 20.47
C ALA A 39 -4.96 24.66 20.56
N HIS A 40 -3.85 24.66 21.32
CA HIS A 40 -3.03 23.47 21.51
C HIS A 40 -3.78 22.35 22.25
N VAL A 41 -4.49 22.70 23.33
CA VAL A 41 -5.27 21.76 24.12
C VAL A 41 -6.47 21.26 23.32
N GLN A 42 -7.19 22.17 22.65
CA GLN A 42 -8.34 21.84 21.83
C GLN A 42 -7.96 20.93 20.66
N ALA A 43 -6.86 21.22 19.96
CA ALA A 43 -6.37 20.36 18.88
C ALA A 43 -6.09 18.92 19.38
N ASN A 44 -5.48 18.76 20.55
CA ASN A 44 -5.25 17.44 21.14
C ASN A 44 -6.56 16.69 21.46
N GLN A 45 -7.56 17.41 21.98
CA GLN A 45 -8.88 16.84 22.28
C GLN A 45 -9.64 16.46 20.99
N LEU A 46 -9.56 17.29 19.96
CA LEU A 46 -10.18 17.06 18.66
C LEU A 46 -9.63 15.79 18.00
N LEU A 47 -8.33 15.56 18.05
CA LEU A 47 -7.71 14.33 17.52
C LEU A 47 -7.95 13.08 18.38
N LYS A 48 -8.69 13.18 19.49
CA LYS A 48 -9.17 12.05 20.29
C LYS A 48 -10.69 11.86 20.16
N ASN A 49 -11.38 12.79 19.51
CA ASN A 49 -12.82 12.72 19.37
C ASN A 49 -13.21 11.76 18.22
N PRO A 50 -13.97 10.69 18.49
CA PRO A 50 -14.35 9.71 17.47
C PRO A 50 -15.02 10.32 16.23
N LEU A 51 -15.91 11.31 16.41
CA LEU A 51 -16.63 11.96 15.30
C LEU A 51 -15.68 12.76 14.40
N VAL A 52 -14.63 13.34 14.99
CA VAL A 52 -13.61 14.11 14.27
C VAL A 52 -12.66 13.17 13.52
N LEU A 53 -12.30 12.04 14.14
CA LEU A 53 -11.47 11.00 13.53
C LEU A 53 -12.19 10.31 12.36
N GLU A 54 -13.48 10.04 12.48
CA GLU A 54 -14.29 9.50 11.38
C GLU A 54 -14.31 10.45 10.17
N TYR A 55 -14.43 11.76 10.43
CA TYR A 55 -14.36 12.75 9.35
C TYR A 55 -12.96 12.86 8.74
N LEU A 56 -11.90 12.78 9.55
CA LEU A 56 -10.52 12.70 9.06
C LEU A 56 -10.36 11.51 8.10
N GLU A 57 -10.78 10.32 8.51
CA GLU A 57 -10.70 9.11 7.67
C GLU A 57 -11.50 9.26 6.36
N LYS A 58 -12.72 9.82 6.45
CA LYS A 58 -13.54 10.10 5.28
C LYS A 58 -12.84 11.04 4.30
N ARG A 59 -12.19 12.10 4.79
CA ARG A 59 -11.44 13.06 3.97
C ARG A 59 -10.17 12.46 3.39
N GLU A 60 -9.44 11.62 4.14
CA GLU A 60 -8.28 10.89 3.63
C GLU A 60 -8.67 9.94 2.48
N LYS A 61 -9.74 9.16 2.65
CA LYS A 61 -10.30 8.31 1.58
C LYS A 61 -10.74 9.11 0.36
N GLN A 62 -11.28 10.30 0.57
CA GLN A 62 -11.65 11.18 -0.54
C GLN A 62 -10.42 11.69 -1.30
N LEU A 63 -9.39 12.17 -0.59
CA LEU A 63 -8.13 12.60 -1.19
C LEU A 63 -7.45 11.46 -1.95
N GLU A 64 -7.47 10.24 -1.40
CA GLU A 64 -6.95 9.05 -2.07
C GLU A 64 -7.70 8.76 -3.38
N LYS A 65 -9.03 8.86 -3.37
CA LYS A 65 -9.85 8.69 -4.58
C LYS A 65 -9.59 9.78 -5.62
N GLU A 66 -9.46 11.02 -5.19
CA GLU A 66 -9.12 12.15 -6.05
C GLU A 66 -7.74 11.93 -6.70
N LEU A 67 -6.73 11.55 -5.92
CA LEU A 67 -5.40 11.23 -6.41
C LEU A 67 -5.42 10.04 -7.40
N LYS A 68 -6.11 8.95 -7.06
CA LYS A 68 -6.27 7.79 -7.96
C LYS A 68 -6.95 8.17 -9.27
N ARG A 69 -7.91 9.09 -9.24
CA ARG A 69 -8.58 9.59 -10.43
C ARG A 69 -7.66 10.42 -11.30
N GLU A 70 -6.83 11.28 -10.72
CA GLU A 70 -5.79 12.02 -11.46
C GLU A 70 -4.82 11.04 -12.12
N PHE A 71 -4.28 10.09 -11.36
CA PHE A 71 -3.40 9.05 -11.89
C PHE A 71 -4.04 8.18 -12.98
N PHE A 72 -5.35 7.95 -12.94
CA PHE A 72 -6.05 7.18 -13.97
C PHE A 72 -5.94 7.86 -15.35
N PHE A 73 -6.07 9.18 -15.41
CA PHE A 73 -5.91 9.92 -16.66
C PHE A 73 -4.45 9.92 -17.11
N ASP A 74 -3.51 10.17 -16.19
CA ASP A 74 -2.08 10.10 -16.48
C ASP A 74 -1.66 8.73 -17.01
N ALA A 75 -2.24 7.64 -16.47
CA ALA A 75 -1.97 6.29 -16.91
C ALA A 75 -2.47 6.03 -18.35
N ILE A 76 -3.60 6.63 -18.76
CA ILE A 76 -4.07 6.55 -20.15
C ILE A 76 -3.08 7.22 -21.09
N ASP A 77 -2.60 8.41 -20.72
CA ASP A 77 -1.62 9.15 -21.52
C ASP A 77 -0.28 8.42 -21.60
N ALA A 78 0.20 7.90 -20.47
CA ALA A 78 1.42 7.08 -20.42
C ALA A 78 1.29 5.82 -21.31
N ARG A 79 0.16 5.12 -21.25
CA ARG A 79 -0.11 3.96 -22.12
C ARG A 79 -0.06 4.33 -23.59
N LYS A 80 -0.57 5.51 -23.96
CA LYS A 80 -0.52 6.00 -25.35
C LYS A 80 0.93 6.24 -25.78
N VAL A 81 1.73 6.89 -24.95
CA VAL A 81 3.17 7.12 -25.23
C VAL A 81 3.90 5.79 -25.45
N LEU A 82 3.68 4.79 -24.60
CA LEU A 82 4.26 3.45 -24.77
C LEU A 82 3.85 2.82 -26.10
N SER A 83 2.56 2.90 -26.46
CA SER A 83 2.06 2.40 -27.75
C SER A 83 2.69 3.13 -28.94
N ASP A 84 2.87 4.44 -28.86
CA ASP A 84 3.49 5.24 -29.92
C ASP A 84 4.97 4.85 -30.09
N ILE A 85 5.70 4.59 -29.00
CA ILE A 85 7.09 4.12 -29.04
C ILE A 85 7.17 2.76 -29.75
N ILE A 86 6.32 1.80 -29.37
CA ILE A 86 6.28 0.44 -29.94
C ILE A 86 6.04 0.47 -31.46
N ASN A 87 5.09 1.30 -31.90
CA ASN A 87 4.64 1.37 -33.29
C ASN A 87 5.48 2.30 -34.18
N ASN A 88 6.38 3.09 -33.61
CA ASN A 88 7.23 3.99 -34.37
C ASN A 88 8.47 3.24 -34.92
N PRO A 89 8.60 3.04 -36.24
CA PRO A 89 9.74 2.33 -36.83
C PRO A 89 11.07 3.09 -36.71
N LYS A 90 11.04 4.36 -36.30
CA LYS A 90 12.25 5.17 -36.04
C LYS A 90 12.75 5.07 -34.59
N SER A 91 11.95 4.49 -33.68
CA SER A 91 12.38 4.25 -32.30
C SER A 91 13.49 3.20 -32.26
N LYS A 92 14.40 3.27 -31.29
CA LYS A 92 15.40 2.21 -31.10
C LYS A 92 14.70 0.92 -30.68
N ASP A 93 15.22 -0.22 -31.13
CA ASP A 93 14.66 -1.52 -30.75
C ASP A 93 14.64 -1.74 -29.24
N ALA A 94 15.66 -1.29 -28.52
CA ALA A 94 15.69 -1.35 -27.06
C ALA A 94 14.51 -0.59 -26.42
N ASP A 95 14.19 0.61 -26.91
CA ASP A 95 13.07 1.42 -26.39
C ASP A 95 11.72 0.76 -26.69
N ARG A 96 11.58 0.16 -27.88
CA ARG A 96 10.39 -0.59 -28.29
C ARG A 96 10.18 -1.84 -27.43
N ILE A 97 11.25 -2.60 -27.19
CA ILE A 97 11.24 -3.81 -26.34
C ILE A 97 10.89 -3.43 -24.90
N ASN A 98 11.49 -2.39 -24.35
CA ASN A 98 11.21 -1.94 -22.98
C ASN A 98 9.75 -1.47 -22.82
N ALA A 99 9.22 -0.70 -23.78
CA ALA A 99 7.84 -0.26 -23.76
C ALA A 99 6.86 -1.44 -23.88
N ALA A 100 7.16 -2.42 -24.75
CA ALA A 100 6.36 -3.64 -24.87
C ALA A 100 6.39 -4.47 -23.58
N LYS A 101 7.56 -4.61 -22.96
CA LYS A 101 7.73 -5.32 -21.68
C LYS A 101 6.94 -4.66 -20.56
N ASP A 102 7.02 -3.33 -20.41
CA ASP A 102 6.29 -2.60 -19.36
C ASP A 102 4.76 -2.78 -19.51
N LEU A 103 4.24 -2.80 -20.75
CA LEU A 103 2.82 -3.10 -21.00
C LEU A 103 2.44 -4.54 -20.64
N LEU A 104 3.27 -5.52 -20.99
CA LEU A 104 3.03 -6.93 -20.68
C LEU A 104 3.07 -7.19 -19.16
N ASP A 105 4.07 -6.65 -18.47
CA ASP A 105 4.23 -6.76 -17.02
C ASP A 105 3.01 -6.15 -16.29
N ARG A 106 2.52 -4.99 -16.75
CA ARG A 106 1.33 -4.33 -16.19
C ARG A 106 0.01 -5.06 -16.50
N ALA A 107 -0.04 -5.78 -17.62
CA ALA A 107 -1.20 -6.60 -17.99
C ALA A 107 -1.19 -7.99 -17.31
N GLY A 108 -0.19 -8.28 -16.48
CA GLY A 108 -0.08 -9.54 -15.75
C GLY A 108 0.58 -10.67 -16.53
N TYR A 109 1.18 -10.37 -17.69
CA TYR A 109 1.92 -11.33 -18.51
C TYR A 109 3.42 -11.34 -18.20
N LYS A 110 3.79 -11.07 -16.95
CA LYS A 110 5.17 -11.21 -16.52
C LYS A 110 5.54 -12.70 -16.55
N ALA A 111 6.74 -13.02 -17.04
CA ALA A 111 7.28 -14.36 -16.86
C ALA A 111 7.32 -14.69 -15.36
N VAL A 112 6.92 -15.90 -14.98
CA VAL A 112 6.97 -16.35 -13.58
C VAL A 112 8.41 -16.20 -13.10
N ASP A 113 8.65 -15.33 -12.12
CA ASP A 113 9.93 -15.29 -11.43
C ASP A 113 10.03 -16.61 -10.68
N VAL A 114 10.84 -17.56 -11.17
CA VAL A 114 11.16 -18.79 -10.45
C VAL A 114 11.80 -18.36 -9.13
N HIS A 115 11.01 -18.35 -8.06
CA HIS A 115 11.53 -18.19 -6.72
C HIS A 115 12.25 -19.49 -6.41
N GLU A 116 13.58 -19.47 -6.47
CA GLU A 116 14.41 -20.52 -5.91
C GLU A 116 14.14 -20.52 -4.40
N ILE A 117 13.22 -21.36 -3.94
CA ILE A 117 12.97 -21.54 -2.51
C ILE A 117 14.23 -22.18 -1.94
N GLN A 118 15.16 -21.36 -1.44
CA GLN A 118 16.22 -21.84 -0.57
C GLN A 118 15.61 -22.14 0.79
N SER A 119 14.96 -23.30 0.90
CA SER A 119 14.55 -23.88 2.18
C SER A 119 15.80 -24.21 2.98
N THR A 120 16.19 -23.33 3.90
CA THR A 120 17.12 -23.71 4.96
C THR A 120 16.35 -24.53 5.99
N VAL A 121 16.37 -25.85 5.83
CA VAL A 121 15.86 -26.75 6.86
C VAL A 121 16.79 -26.66 8.06
N ASN A 122 16.36 -25.97 9.11
CA ASN A 122 17.04 -25.97 10.41
C ASN A 122 16.81 -27.34 11.08
N VAL A 123 17.59 -28.33 10.68
CA VAL A 123 17.63 -29.61 11.40
C VAL A 123 18.41 -29.35 12.69
N LYS A 124 17.71 -29.32 13.83
CA LYS A 124 18.38 -29.49 15.13
C LYS A 124 18.84 -30.95 15.21
N ALA A 125 19.96 -31.25 14.54
CA ALA A 125 20.56 -32.58 14.47
C ALA A 125 21.44 -32.89 15.70
N ASP A 126 21.64 -31.93 16.59
CA ASP A 126 22.51 -32.10 17.75
C ASP A 126 21.94 -33.13 18.74
N GLY A 127 22.63 -34.27 18.85
CA GLY A 127 22.35 -35.33 19.81
C GLY A 127 21.48 -36.49 19.30
N LEU A 128 21.16 -36.54 18.02
CA LEU A 128 20.41 -37.66 17.42
C LEU A 128 21.34 -38.79 16.97
N THR A 129 20.88 -40.02 17.13
CA THR A 129 21.52 -41.22 16.56
C THR A 129 21.21 -41.36 15.07
N ASP A 130 22.03 -42.09 14.32
CA ASP A 130 21.86 -42.27 12.86
C ASP A 130 20.45 -42.77 12.48
N SER A 131 19.87 -43.65 13.28
CA SER A 131 18.49 -44.15 13.07
C SER A 131 17.43 -43.06 13.21
N GLU A 132 17.59 -42.15 14.17
CA GLU A 132 16.62 -41.07 14.40
C GLU A 132 16.73 -39.98 13.33
N LEU A 133 17.91 -39.82 12.73
CA LEU A 133 18.12 -38.95 11.57
C LEU A 133 17.43 -39.50 10.31
N GLU A 134 17.53 -40.81 10.06
CA GLU A 134 16.85 -41.46 8.94
C GLU A 134 15.32 -41.31 9.04
N ASP A 135 14.76 -41.54 10.23
CA ASP A 135 13.32 -41.35 10.47
C ASP A 135 12.88 -39.90 10.24
N ARG A 136 13.70 -38.93 10.67
CA ARG A 136 13.38 -37.51 10.51
C ARG A 136 13.48 -37.04 9.06
N ILE A 137 14.42 -37.59 8.29
CA ILE A 137 14.52 -37.31 6.85
C ILE A 137 13.28 -37.85 6.13
N ALA A 138 12.86 -39.09 6.42
CA ALA A 138 11.67 -39.68 5.81
C ALA A 138 10.39 -38.89 6.14
N GLU A 139 10.27 -38.34 7.35
CA GLU A 139 9.15 -37.50 7.75
C GLU A 139 9.13 -36.16 6.98
N LEU A 140 10.29 -35.51 6.84
CA LEU A 140 10.43 -34.27 6.08
C LEU A 140 10.17 -34.45 4.58
N GLU A 141 10.59 -35.56 3.99
CA GLU A 141 10.29 -35.90 2.59
C GLU A 141 8.79 -36.04 2.35
N LYS A 142 8.06 -36.62 3.31
CA LYS A 142 6.60 -36.75 3.26
C LYS A 142 5.89 -35.40 3.43
N GLU A 143 6.35 -34.54 4.34
CA GLU A 143 5.82 -33.18 4.47
C GLU A 143 6.03 -32.37 3.19
N LEU A 144 7.19 -32.51 2.54
CA LEU A 144 7.50 -31.81 1.30
C LEU A 144 6.60 -32.26 0.13
N SER A 145 6.29 -33.55 0.02
CA SER A 145 5.37 -34.04 -1.02
C SER A 145 3.95 -33.55 -0.82
N LEU A 146 3.50 -33.40 0.43
CA LEU A 146 2.14 -32.91 0.72
C LEU A 146 2.02 -31.41 0.41
N ALA A 147 3.08 -30.64 0.67
CA ALA A 147 3.11 -29.21 0.36
C ALA A 147 3.11 -28.91 -1.15
N SER A 148 3.60 -29.83 -2.00
CA SER A 148 3.54 -29.66 -3.46
C SER A 148 2.18 -29.93 -4.10
N ASP A 149 1.26 -30.61 -3.39
CA ASP A 149 -0.05 -30.98 -3.91
C ASP A 149 -1.15 -29.94 -3.62
N GLU A 150 -0.92 -28.96 -2.74
CA GLU A 150 -1.91 -27.92 -2.38
C GLU A 150 -1.89 -26.67 -3.28
N ASP A 151 -0.89 -26.50 -4.14
CA ASP A 151 -0.75 -25.35 -5.08
C ASP A 151 -1.25 -25.66 -6.52
N GLY A 152 -2.03 -26.74 -6.70
CA GLY A 152 -2.59 -27.19 -7.99
C GLY A 152 -4.04 -26.78 -8.27
#